data_AF-A0A5M9MM30-F1
#
_entry.id   AF-A0A5M9MM30-F1
#
_cell.length_a   1.000
_cell.length_b   1.000
_cell.length_c   1.000
_cell.angle_alpha   90.00
_cell.angle_beta   90.00
_cell.angle_gamma   90.00
#
_symmetry.space_group_name_H-M   'P 1'
#
loop_
_entity.id
_entity.type
_entity.pdbx_description
1 polymer ?
#
loop_
_entity_poly.entity_id
_entity_poly.type
_entity_poly.pdbx_seq_one_letter_code
_entity_poly.pdbx_strand_id
1 'polypeptide(L)'
;MSLKKGTEKSTSGDGVLDGSTLILDYLRKQKYASTISPIFGLFPRRRQAIDISANLHNKVTKTYTAKALKELCHNKKVAGKTSGKQTVYHALQEVPDEAIPEAVAAVDKEMELLLQQLTRLKGDQKKVQTESVVFCAKPLLSELHDDINHLAQERETILARLSQNVERGFRHISKEEKSDIHQDWKSWRRHVSLRSRICRDLWQKCSEVMPGNMSRTELWESLGLEGDPLD
;
A
#
# COMPACT_ATOMS: atom_id res chain seq x y z
N MET A 1 -43.60 4.77 48.95
CA MET A 1 -43.52 4.39 47.53
C MET A 1 -42.71 3.11 47.44
N SER A 2 -43.40 1.97 47.44
CA SER A 2 -42.81 0.64 47.35
C SER A 2 -43.18 0.05 45.99
N LEU A 3 -42.20 -0.32 45.17
CA LEU A 3 -42.44 -1.06 43.93
C LEU A 3 -41.82 -2.45 44.04
N LYS A 4 -42.71 -3.42 44.22
CA LYS A 4 -42.53 -4.86 44.09
C LYS A 4 -41.94 -5.18 42.70
N LYS A 5 -40.88 -5.98 42.65
CA LYS A 5 -40.44 -6.68 41.43
C LYS A 5 -40.88 -8.14 41.57
N GLY A 6 -41.85 -8.52 40.74
CA GLY A 6 -42.45 -9.86 40.71
C GLY A 6 -41.48 -10.89 40.15
N THR A 7 -41.43 -12.02 40.83
CA THR A 7 -40.73 -13.25 40.45
C THR A 7 -41.65 -14.03 39.52
N GLU A 8 -41.30 -14.16 38.24
CA GLU A 8 -41.98 -15.09 37.34
C GLU A 8 -41.22 -16.41 37.23
N LYS A 9 -41.94 -17.44 37.64
CA LYS A 9 -41.55 -18.84 37.71
C LYS A 9 -41.87 -19.45 36.34
N SER A 10 -40.88 -19.56 35.45
CA SER A 10 -41.07 -20.25 34.18
C SER A 10 -41.03 -21.76 34.38
N THR A 11 -42.16 -22.37 34.03
CA THR A 11 -42.54 -23.76 34.07
C THR A 11 -41.58 -24.68 33.32
N SER A 12 -41.15 -25.71 34.04
CA SER A 12 -40.49 -26.92 33.57
C SER A 12 -41.44 -27.79 32.74
N GLY A 13 -40.99 -28.27 31.57
CA GLY A 13 -41.74 -29.34 30.88
C GLY A 13 -41.18 -29.84 29.55
N ASP A 14 -40.79 -28.96 28.62
CA ASP A 14 -40.73 -29.35 27.19
C ASP A 14 -39.35 -29.20 26.51
N GLY A 15 -38.34 -28.68 27.22
CA GLY A 15 -37.01 -28.38 26.65
C GLY A 15 -36.04 -29.57 26.53
N VAL A 16 -36.43 -30.78 26.94
CA VAL A 16 -35.51 -31.94 26.99
C VAL A 16 -35.27 -32.55 25.60
N LEU A 17 -36.23 -32.42 24.70
CA LEU A 17 -36.11 -32.97 23.34
C LEU A 17 -35.23 -32.10 22.45
N ASP A 18 -35.32 -30.77 22.55
CA ASP A 18 -34.56 -29.84 21.70
C ASP A 18 -33.05 -29.86 21.99
N GLY A 19 -32.66 -29.93 23.26
CA GLY A 19 -31.24 -29.99 23.62
C GLY A 19 -30.53 -31.28 23.18
N SER A 20 -31.24 -32.41 23.15
CA SER A 20 -30.67 -33.72 22.78
C SER A 20 -30.55 -33.89 21.26
N THR A 21 -31.50 -33.36 20.48
CA THR A 21 -31.43 -33.30 19.01
C THR A 21 -30.31 -32.40 18.55
N LEU A 22 -30.09 -31.24 19.19
CA LEU A 22 -28.95 -30.36 18.90
C LEU A 22 -27.60 -31.04 19.12
N ILE A 23 -27.45 -31.84 20.19
CA ILE A 23 -26.22 -32.60 20.45
C ILE A 23 -26.02 -33.67 19.36
N LEU A 24 -27.07 -34.39 18.96
CA LEU A 24 -26.99 -35.40 17.90
C LEU A 24 -26.65 -34.78 16.54
N ASP A 25 -27.32 -33.69 16.17
CA ASP A 25 -27.08 -32.97 14.91
C ASP A 25 -25.66 -32.41 14.86
N TYR A 26 -25.18 -31.84 15.97
CA TYR A 26 -23.80 -31.39 16.09
C TYR A 26 -22.78 -32.54 15.93
N LEU A 27 -23.04 -33.69 16.55
CA LEU A 27 -22.17 -34.87 16.41
C LEU A 27 -22.17 -35.42 14.98
N ARG A 28 -23.30 -35.38 14.28
CA ARG A 28 -23.43 -35.79 12.87
C ARG A 28 -22.77 -34.80 11.91
N LYS A 29 -23.03 -33.49 12.02
CA LYS A 29 -22.42 -32.45 11.17
C LYS A 29 -20.90 -32.48 11.21
N GLN A 30 -20.33 -32.67 12.40
CA GLN A 30 -18.87 -32.74 12.58
C GLN A 30 -18.25 -34.01 11.98
N LYS A 31 -19.02 -35.07 11.74
CA LYS A 31 -18.57 -36.28 11.03
C LYS A 31 -18.29 -35.98 9.55
N TYR A 32 -19.13 -35.16 8.90
CA TYR A 32 -18.94 -34.80 7.49
C TYR A 32 -17.74 -33.86 7.26
N ALA A 33 -17.37 -33.06 8.27
CA ALA A 33 -16.22 -32.16 8.19
C ALA A 33 -14.84 -32.86 8.32
N SER A 34 -14.76 -34.03 8.96
CA SER A 34 -13.48 -34.76 9.11
C SER A 34 -13.16 -35.70 7.95
N THR A 35 -14.15 -36.10 7.14
CA THR A 35 -13.95 -37.05 6.03
C THR A 35 -13.35 -36.38 4.78
N ILE A 36 -13.36 -35.04 4.70
CA ILE A 36 -12.91 -34.26 3.52
C ILE A 36 -11.39 -33.99 3.53
N SER A 37 -10.63 -34.43 4.54
CA SER A 37 -9.17 -34.25 4.57
C SER A 37 -8.42 -35.52 4.98
N PRO A 38 -7.95 -36.33 4.02
CA PRO A 38 -7.21 -37.57 4.31
C PRO A 38 -5.75 -37.32 4.73
N ILE A 39 -5.29 -36.07 4.79
CA ILE A 39 -3.88 -35.72 5.09
C ILE A 39 -3.57 -35.78 6.60
N PHE A 40 -4.57 -35.74 7.48
CA PHE A 40 -4.41 -35.90 8.92
C PHE A 40 -4.99 -37.23 9.40
N GLY A 41 -4.37 -38.33 8.99
CA GLY A 41 -4.72 -39.70 9.38
C GLY A 41 -4.45 -40.04 10.84
N LEU A 42 -4.85 -39.23 11.83
CA LEU A 42 -4.73 -39.62 13.23
C LEU A 42 -5.75 -38.90 14.13
N PHE A 43 -6.59 -39.72 14.77
CA PHE A 43 -7.48 -39.46 15.91
C PHE A 43 -8.87 -38.85 15.61
N PRO A 44 -9.97 -39.61 15.80
CA PRO A 44 -11.29 -39.00 15.97
C PRO A 44 -11.18 -38.01 17.12
N ARG A 45 -11.52 -36.73 16.89
CA ARG A 45 -11.48 -35.68 17.93
C ARG A 45 -12.23 -36.22 19.15
N ARG A 46 -11.46 -36.52 20.19
CA ARG A 46 -11.94 -37.11 21.46
C ARG A 46 -12.79 -36.06 22.15
N ARG A 47 -14.11 -36.17 22.02
CA ARG A 47 -15.03 -35.16 22.56
C ARG A 47 -15.61 -35.62 23.88
N GLN A 48 -15.24 -34.90 24.93
CA GLN A 48 -15.89 -35.00 26.23
C GLN A 48 -17.18 -34.17 26.23
N ALA A 49 -18.06 -34.43 27.19
CA ALA A 49 -19.27 -33.63 27.38
C ALA A 49 -18.97 -32.12 27.51
N ILE A 50 -17.78 -31.78 28.03
CA ILE A 50 -17.26 -30.42 28.20
C ILE A 50 -17.07 -29.74 26.84
N ASP A 51 -16.37 -30.41 25.93
CA ASP A 51 -16.04 -29.87 24.61
C ASP A 51 -17.30 -29.69 23.76
N ILE A 52 -18.27 -30.60 23.92
CA ILE A 52 -19.55 -30.54 23.21
C ILE A 52 -20.38 -29.34 23.70
N SER A 53 -20.47 -29.12 25.02
CA SER A 53 -21.18 -27.95 25.57
C SER A 53 -20.52 -26.62 25.16
N ALA A 54 -19.19 -26.56 25.15
CA ALA A 54 -18.45 -25.37 24.76
C ALA A 54 -18.63 -25.03 23.28
N ASN A 55 -18.59 -26.03 22.39
CA ASN A 55 -18.78 -25.84 20.96
C ASN A 55 -20.24 -25.54 20.57
N LEU A 56 -21.21 -25.91 21.41
CA LEU A 56 -22.61 -25.49 21.29
C LEU A 56 -22.84 -24.09 21.89
N HIS A 57 -21.79 -23.32 22.18
CA HIS A 57 -21.84 -21.99 22.81
C HIS A 57 -22.65 -21.96 24.11
N ASN A 58 -22.54 -23.01 24.94
CA ASN A 58 -23.29 -23.15 26.19
C ASN A 58 -24.83 -23.11 26.04
N LYS A 59 -25.38 -23.29 24.82
CA LYS A 59 -26.83 -23.49 24.61
C LYS A 59 -27.37 -24.69 25.39
N VAL A 60 -26.49 -25.62 25.72
CA VAL A 60 -26.75 -26.76 26.57
C VAL A 60 -25.70 -26.77 27.69
N THR A 61 -26.13 -26.90 28.94
CA THR A 61 -25.22 -26.91 30.10
C THR A 61 -24.40 -28.20 30.14
N LYS A 62 -23.16 -28.11 30.65
CA LYS A 62 -22.23 -29.25 30.78
C LYS A 62 -22.85 -30.46 31.50
N THR A 63 -23.65 -30.21 32.54
CA THR A 63 -24.34 -31.25 33.31
C THR A 63 -25.44 -31.92 32.49
N TYR A 64 -26.22 -31.13 31.75
CA TYR A 64 -27.24 -31.64 30.84
C TYR A 64 -26.61 -32.43 29.68
N THR A 65 -25.56 -31.91 29.04
CA THR A 65 -24.84 -32.59 27.95
C THR A 65 -24.31 -33.96 28.40
N ALA A 66 -23.76 -34.06 29.61
CA ALA A 66 -23.30 -35.34 30.17
C ALA A 66 -24.45 -36.33 30.41
N LYS A 67 -25.62 -35.87 30.85
CA LYS A 67 -26.81 -36.71 31.06
C LYS A 67 -27.42 -37.16 29.73
N ALA A 68 -27.61 -36.23 28.80
CA ALA A 68 -28.13 -36.50 27.47
C ALA A 68 -27.23 -37.46 26.69
N LEU A 69 -25.90 -37.32 26.75
CA LEU A 69 -24.97 -38.24 26.10
C LEU A 69 -25.02 -39.66 26.69
N LYS A 70 -25.20 -39.79 28.01
CA LYS A 70 -25.41 -41.11 28.65
C LYS A 70 -26.73 -41.75 28.21
N GLU A 71 -27.80 -40.96 28.14
CA GLU A 71 -29.12 -41.41 27.68
C GLU A 71 -29.11 -41.78 26.19
N LEU A 72 -28.44 -41.00 25.35
CA LEU A 72 -28.23 -41.30 23.93
C LEU A 72 -27.33 -42.52 23.71
N CYS A 73 -26.39 -42.78 24.62
CA CYS A 73 -25.59 -44.00 24.64
C CYS A 73 -26.41 -45.23 25.06
N HIS A 74 -27.30 -45.07 26.04
CA HIS A 74 -28.25 -46.11 26.45
C HIS A 74 -29.22 -46.46 25.31
N ASN A 75 -29.70 -45.44 24.60
CA ASN A 75 -30.59 -45.58 23.44
C ASN A 75 -29.89 -46.03 22.14
N LYS A 76 -28.60 -46.43 22.20
CA LYS A 76 -27.78 -46.86 21.06
C LYS A 76 -27.78 -45.88 19.87
N LYS A 77 -27.98 -44.58 20.09
CA LYS A 77 -27.90 -43.55 19.03
C LYS A 77 -26.49 -42.97 18.90
N VAL A 78 -25.69 -43.10 19.96
CA VAL A 78 -24.31 -42.62 20.09
C VAL A 78 -23.52 -43.72 20.78
N ALA A 79 -22.31 -44.03 20.31
CA ALA A 79 -21.41 -44.93 21.00
C ALA A 79 -20.45 -44.13 21.90
N GLY A 80 -20.40 -44.53 23.17
CA GLY A 80 -19.46 -43.99 24.16
C GLY A 80 -18.29 -44.96 24.36
N LYS A 81 -17.06 -44.54 24.06
CA LYS A 81 -15.85 -45.29 24.37
C LYS A 81 -15.15 -44.66 25.57
N THR A 82 -14.93 -45.43 26.63
CA THR A 82 -14.14 -45.02 27.79
C THR A 82 -12.66 -45.13 27.47
N SER A 83 -11.91 -44.05 27.65
CA SER A 83 -10.46 -43.99 27.47
C SER A 83 -9.85 -43.43 28.74
N GLY A 84 -9.43 -44.30 29.65
CA GLY A 84 -8.91 -43.90 30.97
C GLY A 84 -10.00 -43.24 31.83
N LYS A 85 -9.76 -42.02 32.32
CA LYS A 85 -10.69 -41.26 33.19
C LYS A 85 -11.80 -40.53 32.44
N GLN A 86 -11.83 -40.59 31.11
CA GLN A 86 -12.75 -39.80 30.28
C GLN A 86 -13.58 -40.70 29.35
N THR A 87 -14.86 -40.36 29.18
CA THR A 87 -15.76 -41.01 28.21
C THR A 87 -15.89 -40.14 26.96
N VAL A 88 -15.56 -40.71 25.81
CA VAL A 88 -15.64 -40.08 24.50
C VAL A 88 -16.89 -40.56 23.80
N TYR A 89 -17.70 -39.64 23.28
CA TYR A 89 -18.95 -39.98 22.58
C TYR A 89 -18.83 -39.72 21.07
N HIS A 90 -19.27 -40.67 20.25
CA HIS A 90 -19.31 -40.56 18.80
C HIS A 90 -20.65 -41.06 18.25
N ALA A 91 -21.16 -40.41 17.20
CA ALA A 91 -22.35 -40.92 16.50
C ALA A 91 -22.03 -42.26 15.82
N LEU A 92 -22.99 -43.19 15.82
CA LEU A 92 -22.85 -44.45 15.10
C LEU A 92 -22.84 -44.20 13.58
N GLN A 93 -22.03 -44.99 12.88
CA GLN A 93 -21.99 -45.01 11.42
C GLN A 93 -22.82 -46.19 10.95
N GLU A 94 -23.96 -45.90 10.32
CA GLU A 94 -24.54 -46.84 9.36
C GLU A 94 -23.61 -46.82 8.15
N VAL A 95 -23.02 -47.98 7.83
CA VAL A 95 -22.30 -48.22 6.58
C VAL A 95 -23.34 -48.83 5.65
N PRO A 96 -23.85 -48.11 4.63
CA PRO A 96 -24.69 -48.73 3.63
C PRO A 96 -23.83 -49.69 2.79
N ASP A 97 -24.37 -50.88 2.55
CA ASP A 97 -23.74 -52.00 1.87
C ASP A 97 -23.54 -51.73 0.37
N GLU A 98 -22.44 -52.26 -0.19
CA GLU A 98 -22.09 -52.52 -1.60
C GLU A 98 -22.20 -51.45 -2.71
N ALA A 99 -22.98 -50.37 -2.60
CA ALA A 99 -23.15 -49.36 -3.67
C ALA A 99 -22.10 -48.21 -3.69
N ILE A 100 -21.13 -48.26 -2.79
CA ILE A 100 -20.19 -47.16 -2.51
C ILE A 100 -19.11 -46.91 -3.60
N PRO A 101 -18.49 -47.91 -4.24
CA PRO A 101 -17.30 -47.64 -5.05
C PRO A 101 -17.61 -46.89 -6.35
N GLU A 102 -18.74 -47.16 -6.99
CA GLU A 102 -19.15 -46.46 -8.21
C GLU A 102 -19.56 -45.00 -7.93
N ALA A 103 -20.31 -44.78 -6.85
CA ALA A 103 -20.68 -43.44 -6.41
C ALA A 103 -19.46 -42.60 -5.99
N VAL A 104 -18.47 -43.22 -5.32
CA VAL A 104 -17.20 -42.56 -4.97
C VAL A 104 -16.41 -42.22 -6.23
N ALA A 105 -16.29 -43.14 -7.19
CA ALA A 105 -15.60 -42.88 -8.45
C ALA A 105 -16.29 -41.80 -9.30
N ALA A 106 -17.62 -41.69 -9.24
CA ALA A 106 -18.36 -40.62 -9.89
C ALA A 106 -18.07 -39.25 -9.24
N VAL A 107 -18.03 -39.19 -7.90
CA VAL A 107 -17.68 -37.98 -7.16
C VAL A 107 -16.22 -37.57 -7.38
N ASP A 108 -15.30 -38.53 -7.45
CA ASP A 108 -13.89 -38.23 -7.74
C ASP A 108 -13.71 -37.64 -9.16
N LYS A 109 -14.42 -38.16 -10.16
CA LYS A 109 -14.45 -37.59 -11.51
C LYS A 109 -15.03 -36.17 -11.52
N GLU A 110 -16.09 -35.94 -10.78
CA GLU A 110 -16.68 -34.59 -10.64
C GLU A 110 -15.71 -33.64 -9.95
N MET A 111 -15.00 -34.10 -8.91
CA MET A 111 -13.97 -33.33 -8.23
C MET A 111 -12.83 -32.96 -9.18
N GLU A 112 -12.34 -33.90 -9.98
CA GLU A 112 -11.31 -33.64 -10.99
C GLU A 112 -11.78 -32.61 -12.02
N LEU A 113 -13.03 -32.74 -12.52
CA LEU A 113 -13.62 -31.79 -13.45
C LEU A 113 -13.70 -30.39 -12.84
N LEU A 114 -14.17 -30.27 -11.60
CA LEU A 114 -14.28 -29.00 -10.89
C LEU A 114 -12.90 -28.38 -10.63
N LEU A 115 -11.89 -29.19 -10.30
CA LEU A 115 -10.50 -28.71 -10.14
C LEU A 115 -9.92 -28.20 -11.47
N GLN A 116 -10.19 -28.89 -12.58
CA GLN A 116 -9.81 -28.43 -13.91
C GLN A 116 -10.52 -27.12 -14.29
N GLN A 117 -11.80 -26.99 -13.98
CA GLN A 117 -12.54 -25.74 -14.21
C GLN A 117 -12.00 -24.60 -13.35
N LEU A 118 -11.69 -24.86 -12.07
CA LEU A 118 -11.16 -23.86 -11.15
C LEU A 118 -9.77 -23.38 -11.62
N THR A 119 -8.90 -24.29 -12.05
CA THR A 119 -7.58 -23.92 -12.59
C THR A 119 -7.69 -23.09 -13.87
N ARG A 120 -8.62 -23.44 -14.77
CA ARG A 120 -8.91 -22.64 -15.98
C ARG A 120 -9.41 -21.24 -15.63
N LEU A 121 -10.47 -21.14 -14.82
CA LEU A 121 -11.06 -19.86 -14.39
C LEU A 121 -10.04 -18.97 -13.67
N LYS A 122 -9.19 -19.55 -12.82
CA LYS A 122 -8.11 -18.81 -12.15
C LYS A 122 -7.06 -18.30 -13.14
N GLY A 123 -6.79 -19.06 -14.20
CA GLY A 123 -5.93 -18.62 -15.31
C GLY A 123 -6.55 -17.45 -16.06
N ASP A 124 -7.83 -17.53 -16.40
CA ASP A 124 -8.54 -16.48 -17.15
C ASP A 124 -8.72 -15.21 -16.31
N GLN A 125 -9.01 -15.34 -15.01
CA GLN A 125 -9.03 -14.20 -14.09
C GLN A 125 -7.71 -13.43 -14.10
N LYS A 126 -6.57 -14.14 -14.08
CA LYS A 126 -5.26 -13.50 -14.14
C LYS A 126 -5.04 -12.77 -15.46
N LYS A 127 -5.46 -13.36 -16.59
CA LYS A 127 -5.37 -12.71 -17.91
C LYS A 127 -6.20 -11.43 -17.96
N VAL A 128 -7.48 -11.49 -17.57
CA VAL A 128 -8.36 -10.31 -17.52
C VAL A 128 -7.82 -9.25 -16.58
N GLN A 129 -7.24 -9.64 -15.44
CA GLN A 129 -6.61 -8.70 -14.52
C GLN A 129 -5.40 -8.01 -15.15
N THR A 130 -4.54 -8.74 -15.87
CA THR A 130 -3.42 -8.13 -16.59
C THR A 130 -3.88 -7.19 -17.71
N GLU A 131 -4.91 -7.57 -18.47
CA GLU A 131 -5.49 -6.74 -19.53
C GLU A 131 -6.13 -5.47 -18.96
N SER A 132 -6.82 -5.59 -17.82
CA SER A 132 -7.42 -4.44 -17.12
C SER A 132 -6.37 -3.48 -16.61
N VAL A 133 -5.25 -3.95 -16.04
CA VAL A 133 -4.14 -3.08 -15.61
C VAL A 133 -3.54 -2.35 -16.81
N VAL A 134 -3.35 -3.03 -17.94
CA VAL A 134 -2.85 -2.42 -19.18
C VAL A 134 -3.84 -1.41 -19.75
N PHE A 135 -5.15 -1.67 -19.66
CA PHE A 135 -6.18 -0.74 -20.09
C PHE A 135 -6.26 0.48 -19.20
N CYS A 136 -6.24 0.32 -17.88
CA CYS A 136 -6.25 1.42 -16.92
C CYS A 136 -4.97 2.26 -16.93
N ALA A 137 -3.85 1.70 -17.41
CA ALA A 137 -2.62 2.46 -17.62
C ALA A 137 -2.71 3.43 -18.82
N LYS A 138 -3.71 3.27 -19.70
CA LYS A 138 -3.95 4.21 -20.80
C LYS A 138 -4.81 5.36 -20.26
N PRO A 139 -4.36 6.62 -20.36
CA PRO A 139 -5.16 7.76 -19.95
C PRO A 139 -6.44 7.83 -20.78
N LEU A 140 -7.52 8.32 -20.17
CA LEU A 140 -8.78 8.45 -20.89
C LEU A 140 -8.65 9.51 -21.99
N LEU A 141 -9.36 9.33 -23.10
CA LEU A 141 -9.30 10.28 -24.21
C LEU A 141 -9.68 11.71 -23.79
N SER A 142 -10.61 11.87 -22.84
CA SER A 142 -10.97 13.18 -22.29
C SER A 142 -9.83 13.80 -21.48
N GLU A 143 -9.16 13.01 -20.62
CA GLU A 143 -8.01 13.47 -19.83
C GLU A 143 -6.86 13.92 -20.75
N LEU A 144 -6.62 13.17 -21.83
CA LEU A 144 -5.61 13.55 -22.81
C LEU A 144 -5.95 14.87 -23.52
N HIS A 145 -7.23 15.12 -23.83
CA HIS A 145 -7.65 16.40 -24.40
C HIS A 145 -7.48 17.55 -23.40
N ASP A 146 -7.79 17.33 -22.14
CA ASP A 146 -7.61 18.32 -21.08
C ASP A 146 -6.12 18.66 -20.90
N ASP A 147 -5.25 17.65 -20.87
CA ASP A 147 -3.80 17.81 -20.81
C ASP A 147 -3.25 18.58 -22.02
N ILE A 148 -3.70 18.26 -23.22
CA ILE A 148 -3.30 18.96 -24.45
C ILE A 148 -3.72 20.44 -24.37
N ASN A 149 -4.94 20.71 -23.95
CA ASN A 149 -5.46 22.07 -23.82
C ASN A 149 -4.67 22.86 -22.76
N HIS A 150 -4.38 22.23 -21.63
CA HIS A 150 -3.56 22.82 -20.57
C HIS A 150 -2.14 23.16 -21.07
N LEU A 151 -1.46 22.20 -21.69
CA LEU A 151 -0.11 22.40 -22.24
C LEU A 151 -0.09 23.47 -23.35
N ALA A 152 -1.14 23.54 -24.17
CA ALA A 152 -1.27 24.57 -25.20
C ALA A 152 -1.39 25.97 -24.57
N GLN A 153 -2.18 26.11 -23.50
CA GLN A 153 -2.30 27.37 -22.75
C GLN A 153 -0.97 27.75 -22.07
N GLU A 154 -0.30 26.80 -21.42
CA GLU A 154 1.02 27.04 -20.82
C GLU A 154 2.04 27.49 -21.86
N ARG A 155 2.09 26.82 -23.01
CA ARG A 155 2.96 27.22 -24.13
C ARG A 155 2.67 28.66 -24.54
N GLU A 156 1.41 29.02 -24.72
CA GLU A 156 1.03 30.37 -25.15
C GLU A 156 1.41 31.43 -24.12
N THR A 157 1.17 31.16 -22.83
CA THR A 157 1.59 32.08 -21.76
C THR A 157 3.10 32.26 -21.68
N ILE A 158 3.88 31.19 -21.87
CA ILE A 158 5.35 31.26 -21.91
C ILE A 158 5.82 32.06 -23.12
N LEU A 159 5.23 31.83 -24.30
CA LEU A 159 5.58 32.57 -25.51
C LEU A 159 5.25 34.05 -25.39
N ALA A 160 4.09 34.40 -24.83
CA ALA A 160 3.71 35.80 -24.57
C ALA A 160 4.67 36.48 -23.58
N ARG A 161 5.15 35.76 -22.55
CA ARG A 161 6.17 36.29 -21.63
C ARG A 161 7.52 36.48 -22.31
N LEU A 162 7.91 35.54 -23.18
CA LEU A 162 9.15 35.64 -23.94
C LEU A 162 9.10 36.80 -24.93
N SER A 163 8.00 37.00 -25.65
CA SER A 163 7.85 38.13 -26.57
C SER A 163 7.93 39.47 -25.84
N GLN A 164 7.25 39.60 -24.70
CA GLN A 164 7.34 40.80 -23.86
C GLN A 164 8.76 41.09 -23.38
N ASN A 165 9.54 40.05 -23.03
CA ASN A 165 10.95 40.23 -22.64
C ASN A 165 11.80 40.72 -23.81
N VAL A 166 11.59 40.16 -25.01
CA VAL A 166 12.28 40.58 -26.23
C VAL A 166 11.93 42.03 -26.60
N GLU A 167 10.65 42.42 -26.54
CA GLU A 167 10.20 43.80 -26.78
C GLU A 167 10.79 44.79 -25.78
N ARG A 168 10.96 44.39 -24.51
CA ARG A 168 11.63 45.18 -23.47
C ARG A 168 13.16 45.23 -23.62
N GLY A 169 13.71 44.64 -24.69
CA GLY A 169 15.14 44.65 -24.99
C GLY A 169 15.97 43.65 -24.19
N PHE A 170 15.36 42.70 -23.47
CA PHE A 170 16.09 41.63 -22.82
C PHE A 170 16.60 40.64 -23.88
N ARG A 171 17.91 40.69 -24.14
CA ARG A 171 18.60 39.67 -24.93
C ARG A 171 18.88 38.45 -24.05
N HIS A 172 18.50 37.26 -24.53
CA HIS A 172 18.96 36.02 -23.92
C HIS A 172 20.44 35.81 -24.25
N ILE A 173 21.31 36.05 -23.26
CA ILE A 173 22.75 35.77 -23.35
C ILE A 173 22.99 34.37 -22.80
N SER A 174 23.65 33.50 -23.58
CA SER A 174 23.95 32.14 -23.13
C SER A 174 24.91 32.14 -21.93
N LYS A 175 24.98 31.03 -21.20
CA LYS A 175 25.90 30.91 -20.06
C LYS A 175 27.36 31.02 -20.50
N GLU A 176 27.68 30.46 -21.66
CA GLU A 176 28.99 30.49 -22.29
C GLU A 176 29.37 31.93 -22.63
N GLU A 177 28.50 32.64 -23.35
CA GLU A 177 28.71 34.04 -23.74
C GLU A 177 28.86 34.96 -22.50
N LYS A 178 28.10 34.73 -21.43
CA LYS A 178 28.29 35.45 -20.16
C LYS A 178 29.66 35.19 -19.54
N SER A 179 30.14 33.95 -19.61
CA SER A 179 31.46 33.57 -19.08
C SER A 179 32.57 34.27 -19.85
N ASP A 180 32.48 34.29 -21.18
CA ASP A 180 33.47 34.93 -22.05
C ASP A 180 33.51 36.45 -21.80
N ILE A 181 32.35 37.11 -21.77
CA ILE A 181 32.25 38.54 -21.43
C ILE A 181 32.84 38.82 -20.04
N HIS A 182 32.60 37.94 -19.06
CA HIS A 182 33.16 38.10 -17.72
C HIS A 182 34.68 37.97 -17.70
N GLN A 183 35.23 37.02 -18.46
CA GLN A 183 36.66 36.83 -18.60
C GLN A 183 37.34 38.03 -19.28
N ASP A 184 36.73 38.55 -20.33
CA ASP A 184 37.20 39.75 -21.03
C ASP A 184 37.16 40.96 -20.11
N TRP A 185 36.04 41.17 -19.41
CA TRP A 185 35.92 42.24 -18.43
C TRP A 185 37.01 42.15 -17.35
N LYS A 186 37.29 40.95 -16.83
CA LYS A 186 38.35 40.73 -15.84
C LYS A 186 39.73 41.07 -16.41
N SER A 187 39.98 40.75 -17.68
CA SER A 187 41.25 41.03 -18.37
C SER A 187 41.43 42.53 -18.59
N TRP A 188 40.42 43.21 -19.15
CA TRP A 188 40.43 44.66 -19.32
C TRP A 188 40.56 45.42 -18.01
N ARG A 189 39.88 44.98 -16.95
CA ARG A 189 40.02 45.56 -15.62
C ARG A 189 41.44 45.47 -15.10
N ARG A 190 42.12 44.33 -15.28
CA ARG A 190 43.54 44.17 -14.92
C ARG A 190 44.43 45.12 -15.71
N HIS A 191 44.19 45.26 -17.02
CA HIS A 191 44.93 46.19 -17.86
C HIS A 191 44.75 47.64 -17.42
N VAL A 192 43.52 48.07 -17.13
CA VAL A 192 43.24 49.41 -16.60
C VAL A 192 43.98 49.62 -15.29
N SER A 193 43.86 48.70 -14.32
CA SER A 193 44.57 48.82 -13.04
C SER A 193 46.08 48.89 -13.18
N LEU A 194 46.67 48.07 -14.07
CA LEU A 194 48.11 48.09 -14.32
C LEU A 194 48.55 49.40 -14.98
N ARG A 195 47.81 49.88 -15.99
CA ARG A 195 48.11 51.13 -16.68
C ARG A 195 47.95 52.34 -15.77
N SER A 196 46.91 52.38 -14.94
CA SER A 196 46.72 53.43 -13.92
C SER A 196 47.88 53.42 -12.93
N ARG A 197 48.34 52.25 -12.46
CA ARG A 197 49.52 52.18 -11.58
C ARG A 197 50.77 52.70 -12.26
N ILE A 198 51.06 52.27 -13.48
CA ILE A 198 52.25 52.74 -14.23
C ILE A 198 52.18 54.25 -14.46
N CYS A 199 51.01 54.78 -14.83
CA CYS A 199 50.79 56.21 -15.03
C CYS A 199 51.07 56.99 -13.74
N ARG A 200 50.52 56.54 -12.60
CA ARG A 200 50.77 57.15 -11.29
C ARG A 200 52.23 57.10 -10.87
N ASP A 201 52.89 55.96 -11.03
CA ASP A 201 54.30 55.78 -10.69
C ASP A 201 55.19 56.72 -11.53
N LEU A 202 54.91 56.82 -12.83
CA LEU A 202 55.63 57.72 -13.73
C LEU A 202 55.37 59.18 -13.37
N TRP A 203 54.11 59.52 -13.14
CA TRP A 203 53.68 60.87 -12.78
C TRP A 203 54.33 61.34 -11.48
N GLN A 204 54.38 60.48 -10.46
CA GLN A 204 55.04 60.77 -9.20
C GLN A 204 56.51 61.14 -9.44
N LYS A 205 57.25 60.31 -10.18
CA LYS A 205 58.67 60.57 -10.50
C LYS A 205 58.86 61.86 -11.29
N CYS A 206 58.03 62.12 -12.29
CA CYS A 206 58.10 63.37 -13.06
C CYS A 206 57.88 64.58 -12.15
N SER A 207 56.89 64.51 -11.26
CA SER A 207 56.53 65.61 -10.38
C SER A 207 57.54 65.88 -9.26
N GLU A 208 58.33 64.88 -8.84
CA GLU A 208 59.39 65.02 -7.84
C GLU A 208 60.60 65.84 -8.35
N VAL A 209 60.81 65.87 -9.67
CA VAL A 209 61.98 66.51 -10.32
C VAL A 209 61.58 67.86 -10.97
N MET A 210 60.39 68.37 -10.67
CA MET A 210 59.88 69.60 -11.30
C MET A 210 60.57 70.87 -10.78
N PRO A 211 60.91 71.82 -11.67
CA PRO A 211 61.34 73.15 -11.26
C PRO A 211 60.19 73.91 -10.58
N GLY A 212 60.50 74.68 -9.53
CA GLY A 212 59.49 75.32 -8.67
C GLY A 212 58.64 76.43 -9.29
N ASN A 213 58.71 76.63 -10.61
CA ASN A 213 57.97 77.65 -11.36
C ASN A 213 56.69 77.12 -12.05
N MET A 214 56.38 75.82 -11.92
CA MET A 214 55.20 75.20 -12.55
C MET A 214 54.50 74.25 -11.57
N SER A 215 53.16 74.29 -11.52
CA SER A 215 52.38 73.40 -10.65
C SER A 215 52.18 72.01 -11.28
N ARG A 216 51.96 71.00 -10.44
CA ARG A 216 51.70 69.62 -10.86
C ARG A 216 50.48 69.54 -11.80
N THR A 217 49.43 70.28 -11.51
CA THR A 217 48.19 70.30 -12.30
C THR A 217 48.38 70.94 -13.68
N GLU A 218 49.09 72.07 -13.77
CA GLU A 218 49.40 72.71 -15.05
C GLU A 218 50.24 71.81 -15.96
N LEU A 219 51.16 71.03 -15.39
CA LEU A 219 51.95 70.07 -16.15
C LEU A 219 51.06 68.96 -16.72
N TRP A 220 50.12 68.44 -15.93
CA TRP A 220 49.22 67.36 -16.35
C TRP A 220 48.35 67.78 -17.54
N GLU A 221 47.79 68.99 -17.45
CA GLU A 221 47.02 69.59 -18.54
C GLU A 221 47.90 69.89 -19.77
N SER A 222 49.14 70.36 -19.58
CA SER A 222 50.07 70.63 -20.69
C SER A 222 50.46 69.37 -21.47
N LEU A 223 50.46 68.20 -20.81
CA LEU A 223 50.68 66.90 -21.43
C LEU A 223 49.42 66.35 -22.13
N GLY A 224 48.30 67.07 -22.04
CA GLY A 224 47.01 66.67 -22.63
C GLY A 224 46.36 65.48 -21.91
N LEU A 225 46.64 65.30 -20.61
CA LEU A 225 46.07 64.22 -19.83
C LEU A 225 44.76 64.68 -19.16
N GLU A 226 43.73 63.85 -19.29
CA GLU A 226 42.40 64.09 -18.72
C GLU A 226 42.19 63.24 -17.46
N GLY A 227 41.43 63.76 -16.49
CA GLY A 227 41.15 63.11 -15.20
C GLY A 227 42.11 63.49 -14.07
N ASP A 228 41.82 63.06 -12.84
CA ASP A 228 42.72 63.30 -11.71
C ASP A 228 43.92 62.34 -11.79
N PRO A 229 45.17 62.84 -11.73
CA PRO A 229 46.36 61.99 -11.68
C PRO A 229 46.43 61.05 -10.46
N LEU A 230 45.58 61.22 -9.44
CA LEU A 230 45.55 60.39 -8.22
C LEU A 230 44.38 59.41 -8.13
N ASP A 231 43.40 59.46 -9.04
CA ASP A 231 42.33 58.45 -9.17
C ASP A 231 42.83 57.17 -9.89
#